data_AF-G3Q8W4-F1
#
_entry.id   AF-G3Q8W4-F1
#
_cell.length_a   1.000
_cell.length_b   1.000
_cell.length_c   1.000
_cell.angle_alpha   90.00
_cell.angle_beta   90.00
_cell.angle_gamma   90.00
#
_symmetry.space_group_name_H-M   'P 1'
#
loop_
_entity.id
_entity.type
_entity.pdbx_description
1 polymer ?
#
loop_
_entity_poly.entity_id
_entity_poly.type
_entity_poly.pdbx_seq_one_letter_code
_entity_poly.pdbx_strand_id
1 'polypeptide(L)'
;MVLRLGSWIVSGLLALLLMVLEWSRPGLPSPLRPICDLRVLNHFMKEARDAEVAMKSCGEGCTMSEPVTVPQTRVDFDVWENKNGLEQAEEVQCGLWLLQQGLSSLRTSVTDTALHSHIDNCIRNLLSINAVLRSLNIQEYTPPTSATGLEGTWSVTSATDLLQVHVNFLRGKVRLLLLDAQACQQDVS
;
A
#
# COMPACT_ATOMS: atom_id res chain seq x y z
N MET A 1 -43.64 43.91 -5.05
CA MET A 1 -43.95 42.46 -4.94
C MET A 1 -43.45 41.71 -6.17
N VAL A 2 -42.17 41.85 -6.52
CA VAL A 2 -41.55 41.16 -7.69
C VAL A 2 -40.19 40.55 -7.30
N LEU A 3 -39.50 41.14 -6.31
CA LEU A 3 -38.24 40.63 -5.76
C LEU A 3 -38.35 39.34 -4.93
N ARG A 4 -39.56 38.92 -4.52
CA ARG A 4 -39.74 37.67 -3.76
C ARG A 4 -39.91 36.43 -4.63
N LEU A 5 -40.30 36.54 -5.92
CA LEU A 5 -40.48 35.36 -6.79
C LEU A 5 -39.15 34.78 -7.31
N GLY A 6 -38.12 35.63 -7.51
CA GLY A 6 -36.82 35.18 -8.02
C GLY A 6 -36.05 34.28 -7.05
N SER A 7 -36.21 34.48 -5.74
CA SER A 7 -35.47 33.72 -4.71
C SER A 7 -35.90 32.24 -4.63
N TRP A 8 -37.21 31.96 -4.77
CA TRP A 8 -37.73 30.59 -4.73
C TRP A 8 -37.36 29.78 -5.97
N ILE A 9 -37.32 30.43 -7.13
CA ILE A 9 -36.95 29.79 -8.40
C ILE A 9 -35.48 29.39 -8.36
N VAL A 10 -34.59 30.27 -7.87
CA VAL A 10 -33.15 29.97 -7.75
C VAL A 10 -32.89 28.86 -6.72
N SER A 11 -33.61 28.87 -5.58
CA SER A 11 -33.50 27.84 -4.56
C SER A 11 -33.99 26.46 -5.02
N GLY A 12 -35.14 26.42 -5.72
CA GLY A 12 -35.69 25.17 -6.28
C GLY A 12 -34.83 24.59 -7.41
N LEU A 13 -34.28 25.45 -8.28
CA LEU A 13 -33.37 25.02 -9.35
C LEU A 13 -32.04 24.49 -8.78
N LEU A 14 -31.52 25.15 -7.74
CA LEU A 14 -30.32 24.71 -7.04
C LEU A 14 -30.54 23.35 -6.34
N ALA A 15 -31.68 23.16 -5.67
CA ALA A 15 -32.02 21.89 -5.05
C ALA A 15 -32.16 20.76 -6.08
N LEU A 16 -32.79 21.03 -7.23
CA LEU A 16 -32.88 20.10 -8.34
C LEU A 16 -31.50 19.77 -8.94
N LEU A 17 -30.64 20.77 -9.12
CA LEU A 17 -29.26 20.57 -9.57
C LEU A 17 -28.45 19.72 -8.58
N LEU A 18 -28.59 19.94 -7.28
CA LEU A 18 -27.91 19.14 -6.25
C LEU A 18 -28.41 17.70 -6.24
N MET A 19 -29.72 17.47 -6.32
CA MET A 19 -30.28 16.12 -6.40
C MET A 19 -29.89 15.39 -7.69
N VAL A 20 -29.87 16.09 -8.83
CA VAL A 20 -29.38 15.53 -10.09
C VAL A 20 -27.89 15.24 -10.01
N LEU A 21 -27.08 16.09 -9.36
CA LEU A 21 -25.64 15.87 -9.19
C LEU A 21 -25.35 14.69 -8.25
N GLU A 22 -26.15 14.48 -7.21
CA GLU A 22 -26.09 13.30 -6.34
C GLU A 22 -26.54 12.03 -7.07
N TRP A 23 -27.60 12.12 -7.88
CA TRP A 23 -28.12 11.01 -8.69
C TRP A 23 -27.23 10.68 -9.89
N SER A 24 -26.56 11.68 -10.45
CA SER A 24 -25.58 11.58 -11.53
C SER A 24 -24.16 11.51 -10.99
N ARG A 25 -23.96 10.95 -9.79
CA ARG A 25 -22.70 10.24 -9.52
C ARG A 25 -22.88 8.85 -10.14
N PRO A 26 -22.52 8.62 -11.43
CA PRO A 26 -22.11 7.28 -11.77
C PRO A 26 -21.07 6.93 -10.72
N GLY A 27 -21.23 5.78 -10.07
CA GLY A 27 -20.12 5.16 -9.36
C GLY A 27 -19.05 4.94 -10.42
N LEU A 28 -18.25 5.97 -10.71
CA LEU A 28 -17.07 5.82 -11.52
C LEU A 28 -16.32 4.72 -10.80
N PRO A 29 -16.06 3.57 -11.45
CA PRO A 29 -15.16 2.62 -10.88
C PRO A 29 -13.89 3.42 -10.65
N SER A 30 -13.57 3.68 -9.38
CA SER A 30 -12.39 4.45 -9.04
C SER A 30 -11.24 3.76 -9.78
N PRO A 31 -10.46 4.48 -10.61
CA PRO A 31 -9.45 3.87 -11.49
C PRO A 31 -8.35 3.10 -10.73
N LEU A 32 -8.46 3.05 -9.40
CA LEU A 32 -7.55 2.47 -8.43
C LEU A 32 -8.13 1.22 -7.72
N ARG A 33 -9.31 0.71 -8.13
CA ARG A 33 -9.82 -0.64 -7.76
C ARG A 33 -8.96 -1.86 -8.18
N PRO A 34 -7.93 -1.81 -9.06
CA PRO A 34 -7.20 -3.02 -9.45
C PRO A 34 -6.52 -3.80 -8.31
N ILE A 35 -6.18 -3.18 -7.16
CA ILE A 35 -5.57 -3.91 -6.05
C ILE A 35 -6.63 -4.56 -5.12
N CYS A 36 -7.90 -4.15 -5.20
CA CYS A 36 -9.00 -4.94 -4.63
C CYS A 36 -9.12 -6.30 -5.34
N ASP A 37 -8.65 -6.40 -6.58
CA ASP A 37 -8.36 -7.69 -7.20
C ASP A 37 -7.04 -8.26 -6.64
N LEU A 38 -7.17 -9.18 -5.69
CA LEU A 38 -6.03 -9.83 -5.05
C LEU A 38 -5.10 -10.57 -6.04
N ARG A 39 -5.50 -10.79 -7.29
CA ARG A 39 -4.59 -11.29 -8.34
C ARG A 39 -3.43 -10.35 -8.59
N VAL A 40 -3.64 -9.03 -8.51
CA VAL A 40 -2.57 -8.03 -8.64
C VAL A 40 -1.59 -8.12 -7.48
N LEU A 41 -2.11 -8.23 -6.24
CA LEU A 41 -1.25 -8.44 -5.07
C LEU A 41 -0.47 -9.77 -5.16
N ASN A 42 -1.11 -10.84 -5.62
CA ASN A 42 -0.46 -12.12 -5.85
C ASN A 42 0.64 -12.04 -6.92
N HIS A 43 0.44 -11.22 -7.96
CA HIS A 43 1.47 -10.95 -8.95
C HIS A 43 2.68 -10.22 -8.35
N PHE A 44 2.46 -9.18 -7.55
CA PHE A 44 3.55 -8.48 -6.85
C PHE A 44 4.33 -9.40 -5.90
N MET A 45 3.62 -10.28 -5.17
CA MET A 45 4.28 -11.30 -4.33
C MET A 45 5.11 -12.28 -5.16
N LYS A 46 4.66 -12.62 -6.37
CA LYS A 46 5.43 -13.49 -7.27
C LYS A 46 6.70 -12.79 -7.74
N GLU A 47 6.62 -11.54 -8.20
CA GLU A 47 7.80 -10.78 -8.63
C GLU A 47 8.82 -10.62 -7.50
N ALA A 48 8.36 -10.40 -6.27
CA ALA A 48 9.21 -10.33 -5.09
C ALA A 48 9.91 -11.67 -4.78
N ARG A 49 9.22 -12.81 -4.95
CA ARG A 49 9.86 -14.14 -4.83
C ARG A 49 10.85 -14.41 -5.96
N ASP A 50 10.53 -14.02 -7.19
CA ASP A 50 11.43 -14.19 -8.32
C ASP A 50 12.71 -13.38 -8.09
N ALA A 51 12.60 -12.17 -7.53
CA ALA A 51 13.74 -11.38 -7.06
C ALA A 51 14.53 -12.11 -5.95
N GLU A 52 13.86 -12.70 -4.96
CA GLU A 52 14.51 -13.44 -3.87
C GLU A 52 15.34 -14.62 -4.41
N VAL A 53 14.77 -15.38 -5.35
CA VAL A 53 15.45 -16.51 -6.01
C VAL A 53 16.67 -16.02 -6.80
N ALA A 54 16.53 -14.91 -7.53
CA ALA A 54 17.64 -14.32 -8.27
C ALA A 54 18.76 -13.85 -7.33
N MET A 55 18.42 -13.22 -6.19
CA MET A 55 19.38 -12.77 -5.17
C MET A 55 20.17 -13.91 -4.51
N LYS A 56 19.62 -15.13 -4.46
CA LYS A 56 20.37 -16.30 -3.95
C LYS A 56 21.48 -16.73 -4.90
N SER A 57 21.40 -16.38 -6.17
CA SER A 57 22.30 -16.88 -7.22
C SER A 57 23.51 -15.99 -7.54
N CYS A 58 23.50 -14.72 -7.11
CA CYS A 58 24.51 -13.72 -7.47
C CYS A 58 25.69 -13.59 -6.49
N GLY A 59 25.68 -14.31 -5.36
CA GLY A 59 26.81 -14.33 -4.42
C GLY A 59 27.18 -12.95 -3.86
N GLU A 60 28.45 -12.57 -3.95
CA GLU A 60 28.97 -11.29 -3.42
C GLU A 60 28.39 -10.05 -4.13
N GLY A 61 27.86 -10.18 -5.34
CA GLY A 61 27.25 -9.07 -6.08
C GLY A 61 25.96 -8.51 -5.45
N CYS A 62 25.43 -9.19 -4.43
CA CYS A 62 24.13 -8.93 -3.81
C CYS A 62 24.17 -8.72 -2.30
N THR A 63 25.36 -8.49 -1.76
CA THR A 63 25.52 -8.19 -0.34
C THR A 63 24.94 -6.82 -0.01
N MET A 64 24.30 -6.71 1.14
CA MET A 64 23.88 -5.42 1.68
C MET A 64 25.08 -4.74 2.34
N SER A 65 25.25 -3.44 2.08
CA SER A 65 26.36 -2.68 2.67
C SER A 65 26.14 -2.42 4.16
N GLU A 66 24.89 -2.18 4.55
CA GLU A 66 24.49 -1.88 5.92
C GLU A 66 23.18 -2.62 6.26
N PRO A 67 22.95 -2.96 7.54
CA PRO A 67 21.68 -3.50 7.98
C PRO A 67 20.54 -2.50 7.72
N VAL A 68 19.38 -3.00 7.31
CA VAL A 68 18.18 -2.16 7.10
C VAL A 68 17.09 -2.54 8.09
N THR A 69 16.37 -1.54 8.58
CA THR A 69 15.21 -1.74 9.43
C THR A 69 14.00 -2.14 8.61
N VAL A 70 13.30 -3.18 9.03
CA VAL A 70 12.15 -3.79 8.37
C VAL A 70 10.95 -3.93 9.31
N PRO A 71 9.72 -3.96 8.78
CA PRO A 71 8.54 -4.14 9.61
C PRO A 71 8.41 -5.58 10.13
N GLN A 72 7.73 -5.75 11.25
CA GLN A 72 7.24 -7.05 11.68
C GLN A 72 6.15 -7.54 10.71
N THR A 73 6.33 -8.75 10.19
CA THR A 73 5.45 -9.36 9.19
C THR A 73 4.48 -10.36 9.78
N ARG A 74 4.73 -10.83 11.01
CA ARG A 74 3.82 -11.71 11.73
C ARG A 74 2.50 -10.98 11.99
N VAL A 75 1.40 -11.67 11.72
CA VAL A 75 0.06 -11.24 12.08
C VAL A 75 -0.38 -12.10 13.27
N ASP A 76 -0.69 -11.44 14.37
CA ASP A 76 -1.48 -12.02 15.45
C ASP A 76 -2.93 -11.62 15.18
N PHE A 77 -3.81 -12.59 14.89
CA PHE A 77 -5.18 -12.31 14.47
C PHE A 77 -6.00 -11.69 15.61
N ASP A 78 -5.79 -12.14 16.85
CA ASP A 78 -6.50 -11.59 18.01
C ASP A 78 -6.13 -10.11 18.22
N VAL A 79 -4.86 -9.75 18.03
CA VAL A 79 -4.43 -8.35 18.10
C VAL A 79 -4.89 -7.55 16.88
N TRP A 80 -4.81 -8.14 15.69
CA TRP A 80 -5.13 -7.47 14.43
C TRP A 80 -6.61 -7.12 14.30
N GLU A 81 -7.51 -8.05 14.61
CA GLU A 81 -8.97 -7.85 14.51
C GLU A 81 -9.49 -6.84 15.54
N ASN A 82 -8.80 -6.67 16.66
CA ASN A 82 -9.15 -5.69 17.69
C ASN A 82 -8.63 -4.27 17.38
N LYS A 83 -7.77 -4.09 16.37
CA LYS A 83 -7.35 -2.76 15.90
C LYS A 83 -8.46 -2.11 15.09
N ASN A 84 -8.60 -0.80 15.22
CA ASN A 84 -9.46 -0.04 14.31
C ASN A 84 -8.79 0.10 12.92
N GLY A 85 -9.59 0.45 11.90
CA GLY A 85 -9.09 0.54 10.52
C GLY A 85 -7.99 1.58 10.31
N LEU A 86 -7.94 2.64 11.15
CA LEU A 86 -6.85 3.62 11.11
C LEU A 86 -5.54 3.00 11.62
N GLU A 87 -5.57 2.30 12.75
CA GLU A 87 -4.39 1.63 13.31
C GLU A 87 -3.82 0.58 12.36
N GLN A 88 -4.68 -0.24 11.73
CA GLN A 88 -4.26 -1.21 10.72
C GLN A 88 -3.62 -0.53 9.51
N ALA A 89 -4.21 0.59 9.06
CA ALA A 89 -3.70 1.36 7.94
C ALA A 89 -2.36 2.05 8.23
N GLU A 90 -2.19 2.64 9.41
CA GLU A 90 -0.94 3.25 9.84
C GLU A 90 0.18 2.21 9.89
N GLU A 91 -0.10 1.04 10.47
CA GLU A 91 0.85 -0.07 10.57
C GLU A 91 1.27 -0.57 9.17
N VAL A 92 0.33 -0.65 8.23
CA VAL A 92 0.63 -1.03 6.84
C VAL A 92 1.45 0.05 6.13
N GLN A 93 1.03 1.32 6.19
CA GLN A 93 1.74 2.43 5.54
C GLN A 93 3.17 2.58 6.08
N CYS A 94 3.35 2.44 7.38
CA CYS A 94 4.64 2.42 8.05
C CYS A 94 5.54 1.29 7.52
N GLY A 95 5.01 0.07 7.43
CA GLY A 95 5.78 -1.06 6.91
C GLY A 95 6.11 -0.95 5.42
N LEU A 96 5.21 -0.41 4.59
CA LEU A 96 5.50 -0.13 3.17
C LEU A 96 6.64 0.89 3.02
N TRP A 97 6.66 1.92 3.86
CA TRP A 97 7.74 2.89 3.88
C TRP A 97 9.08 2.28 4.27
N LEU A 98 9.14 1.48 5.35
CA LEU A 98 10.36 0.77 5.75
C LEU A 98 10.91 -0.13 4.64
N LEU A 99 10.03 -0.88 3.97
CA LEU A 99 10.41 -1.74 2.85
C LEU A 99 10.93 -0.94 1.66
N GLN A 100 10.32 0.22 1.36
CA GLN A 100 10.81 1.09 0.29
C GLN A 100 12.21 1.62 0.59
N GLN A 101 12.48 2.02 1.84
CA GLN A 101 13.81 2.46 2.27
C GLN A 101 14.83 1.32 2.17
N GLY A 102 14.48 0.13 2.66
CA GLY A 102 15.33 -1.05 2.59
C GLY A 102 15.66 -1.47 1.15
N LEU A 103 14.66 -1.49 0.27
CA LEU A 103 14.84 -1.83 -1.16
C LEU A 103 15.65 -0.76 -1.90
N SER A 104 15.50 0.52 -1.55
CA SER A 104 16.30 1.60 -2.13
C SER A 104 17.77 1.48 -1.70
N SER A 105 18.04 1.14 -0.44
CA SER A 105 19.40 0.86 0.05
C SER A 105 20.01 -0.39 -0.58
N LEU A 106 19.21 -1.45 -0.77
CA LEU A 106 19.62 -2.64 -1.50
C LEU A 106 19.95 -2.29 -2.96
N ARG A 107 19.11 -1.47 -3.61
CA ARG A 107 19.31 -1.02 -5.00
C ARG A 107 20.63 -0.30 -5.20
N THR A 108 21.09 0.46 -4.21
CA THR A 108 22.39 1.15 -4.23
C THR A 108 23.57 0.25 -3.88
N SER A 109 23.33 -0.82 -3.10
CA SER A 109 24.39 -1.77 -2.69
C SER A 109 24.68 -2.84 -3.74
N VAL A 110 23.65 -3.29 -4.47
CA VAL A 110 23.77 -4.37 -5.47
C VAL A 110 24.54 -3.88 -6.69
N THR A 111 25.65 -4.56 -6.98
CA THR A 111 26.52 -4.23 -8.13
C THR A 111 26.09 -4.97 -9.40
N ASP A 112 25.40 -6.10 -9.27
CA ASP A 112 24.85 -6.84 -10.40
C ASP A 112 23.67 -6.10 -11.05
N THR A 113 23.90 -5.57 -12.25
CA THR A 113 22.92 -4.79 -12.99
C THR A 113 21.75 -5.62 -13.51
N ALA A 114 21.90 -6.94 -13.66
CA ALA A 114 20.81 -7.82 -14.06
C ALA A 114 19.71 -7.89 -12.98
N LEU A 115 20.05 -7.59 -11.72
CA LEU A 115 19.14 -7.64 -10.59
C LEU A 115 18.47 -6.30 -10.29
N HIS A 116 18.95 -5.22 -10.90
CA HIS A 116 18.38 -3.89 -10.74
C HIS A 116 16.91 -3.84 -11.17
N SER A 117 16.54 -4.50 -12.26
CA SER A 117 15.15 -4.55 -12.73
C SER A 117 14.22 -5.24 -11.73
N HIS A 118 14.70 -6.29 -11.04
CA HIS A 118 13.94 -6.98 -10.00
C HIS A 118 13.65 -6.05 -8.82
N ILE A 119 14.66 -5.33 -8.35
CA ILE A 119 14.50 -4.39 -7.23
C ILE A 119 13.61 -3.22 -7.62
N ASP A 120 13.81 -2.66 -8.82
CA ASP A 120 13.02 -1.54 -9.32
C ASP A 120 11.54 -1.93 -9.49
N ASN A 121 11.24 -3.18 -9.87
CA ASN A 121 9.87 -3.71 -9.89
C ASN A 121 9.27 -3.75 -8.47
N CYS A 122 10.00 -4.30 -7.49
CA CYS A 122 9.53 -4.33 -6.10
C CYS A 122 9.22 -2.92 -5.56
N ILE A 123 10.08 -1.93 -5.84
CA ILE A 123 9.86 -0.53 -5.45
C ILE A 123 8.60 0.03 -6.13
N ARG A 124 8.44 -0.17 -7.44
CA ARG A 124 7.24 0.27 -8.17
C ARG A 124 5.97 -0.35 -7.62
N ASN A 125 5.99 -1.64 -7.28
CA ASN A 125 4.85 -2.35 -6.72
C ASN A 125 4.42 -1.75 -5.37
N LEU A 126 5.38 -1.42 -4.49
CA LEU A 126 5.10 -0.72 -3.23
C LEU A 126 4.44 0.65 -3.47
N LEU A 127 4.92 1.41 -4.44
CA LEU A 127 4.32 2.70 -4.81
C LEU A 127 2.90 2.54 -5.35
N SER A 128 2.64 1.50 -6.15
CA SER A 128 1.30 1.16 -6.61
C SER A 128 0.35 0.81 -5.47
N ILE A 129 0.82 0.05 -4.47
CA ILE A 129 0.04 -0.25 -3.26
C ILE A 129 -0.29 1.03 -2.49
N ASN A 130 0.71 1.90 -2.23
CA ASN A 130 0.50 3.17 -1.56
C ASN A 130 -0.53 4.06 -2.28
N ALA A 131 -0.47 4.11 -3.62
CA ALA A 131 -1.44 4.86 -4.42
C ALA A 131 -2.87 4.32 -4.23
N VAL A 132 -3.04 3.00 -4.14
CA VAL A 132 -4.36 2.42 -3.87
C VAL A 132 -4.80 2.69 -2.44
N LEU A 133 -3.94 2.55 -1.43
CA LEU A 133 -4.33 2.85 -0.05
C LEU A 133 -4.88 4.28 0.07
N ARG A 134 -4.20 5.27 -0.53
CA ARG A 134 -4.69 6.67 -0.61
C ARG A 134 -6.07 6.78 -1.28
N SER A 135 -6.34 5.94 -2.29
CA SER A 135 -7.62 5.94 -3.01
C SER A 135 -8.78 5.33 -2.24
N LEU A 136 -8.50 4.48 -1.24
CA LEU A 136 -9.50 3.84 -0.38
C LEU A 136 -9.99 4.78 0.73
N ASN A 137 -9.70 6.09 0.63
CA ASN A 137 -9.97 7.10 1.65
C ASN A 137 -9.34 6.76 3.03
N ILE A 138 -8.25 6.00 3.00
CA ILE A 138 -7.41 5.74 4.17
C ILE A 138 -6.60 7.00 4.45
N GLN A 139 -6.59 7.45 5.69
CA GLN A 139 -5.82 8.62 6.09
C GLN A 139 -4.33 8.39 5.83
N GLU A 140 -3.70 9.34 5.13
CA GLU A 140 -2.27 9.26 4.85
C GLU A 140 -1.49 9.41 6.16
N TYR A 141 -0.71 8.39 6.47
CA TYR A 141 0.21 8.39 7.59
C TYR A 141 1.59 8.77 7.05
N THR A 142 2.20 9.79 7.66
CA THR A 142 3.59 10.15 7.37
C THR A 142 4.48 9.48 8.41
N PRO A 143 5.27 8.46 8.04
CA PRO A 143 6.19 7.82 8.96
C PRO A 143 7.24 8.82 9.47
N PRO A 144 7.78 8.62 10.68
CA PRO A 144 8.86 9.47 11.17
C PRO A 144 10.08 9.41 10.25
N THR A 145 10.87 10.48 10.24
CA THR A 145 12.06 10.62 9.38
C THR A 145 13.09 9.52 9.61
N SER A 146 13.08 8.88 10.77
CA SER A 146 13.92 7.73 11.10
C SER A 146 13.08 6.55 11.60
N ALA A 147 13.57 5.34 11.32
CA ALA A 147 12.99 4.10 11.84
C ALA A 147 13.35 3.83 13.31
N THR A 148 14.10 4.73 13.96
CA THR A 148 14.61 4.55 15.32
C THR A 148 13.48 4.66 16.34
N GLY A 149 13.27 3.62 17.15
CA GLY A 149 12.26 3.61 18.20
C GLY A 149 10.84 3.27 17.71
N LEU A 150 10.70 2.84 16.46
CA LEU A 150 9.44 2.31 15.94
C LEU A 150 9.18 0.92 16.51
N GLU A 151 8.09 0.77 17.26
CA GLU A 151 7.69 -0.54 17.79
C GLU A 151 7.41 -1.54 16.66
N GLY A 152 7.69 -2.82 16.92
CA GLY A 152 7.46 -3.88 15.92
C GLY A 152 8.37 -3.78 14.70
N THR A 153 9.59 -3.26 14.85
CA THR A 153 10.62 -3.27 13.81
C THR A 153 11.86 -4.05 14.23
N TRP A 154 12.60 -4.56 13.24
CA TRP A 154 13.85 -5.29 13.45
C TRP A 154 14.78 -5.06 12.26
N SER A 155 16.05 -5.46 12.34
CA SER A 155 17.03 -5.26 11.27
C SER A 155 17.35 -6.55 10.52
N VAL A 156 17.51 -6.44 9.20
CA VAL A 156 18.02 -7.53 8.34
C VAL A 156 19.34 -7.12 7.71
N THR A 157 20.21 -8.10 7.50
CA THR A 157 21.55 -7.92 6.92
C THR A 157 21.71 -8.57 5.55
N SER A 158 20.70 -9.32 5.08
CA SER A 158 20.72 -10.06 3.82
C SER A 158 19.63 -9.57 2.87
N ALA A 159 19.96 -9.45 1.59
CA ALA A 159 19.02 -9.10 0.53
C ALA A 159 17.88 -10.13 0.42
N THR A 160 18.21 -11.41 0.64
CA THR A 160 17.22 -12.50 0.65
C THR A 160 16.22 -12.31 1.80
N ASP A 161 16.71 -11.97 2.99
CA ASP A 161 15.84 -11.76 4.16
C ASP A 161 14.94 -10.55 3.96
N LEU A 162 15.45 -9.45 3.39
CA LEU A 162 14.67 -8.27 3.04
C LEU A 162 13.52 -8.62 2.06
N LEU A 163 13.81 -9.38 1.01
CA LEU A 163 12.79 -9.80 0.04
C LEU A 163 11.79 -10.79 0.63
N GLN A 164 12.24 -11.68 1.51
CA GLN A 164 11.35 -12.57 2.26
C GLN A 164 10.41 -11.78 3.20
N VAL A 165 10.92 -10.74 3.88
CA VAL A 165 10.09 -9.81 4.65
C VAL A 165 9.09 -9.11 3.73
N HIS A 166 9.51 -8.62 2.57
CA HIS A 166 8.61 -7.98 1.60
C HIS A 166 7.45 -8.91 1.20
N VAL A 167 7.74 -10.15 0.81
CA VAL A 167 6.70 -11.15 0.46
C VAL A 167 5.77 -11.44 1.64
N ASN A 168 6.31 -11.63 2.85
CA ASN A 168 5.52 -11.93 4.04
C ASN A 168 4.62 -10.76 4.45
N PHE A 169 5.11 -9.53 4.31
CA PHE A 169 4.35 -8.32 4.61
C PHE A 169 3.16 -8.17 3.65
N LEU A 170 3.40 -8.37 2.34
CA LEU A 170 2.34 -8.38 1.33
C LEU A 170 1.30 -9.47 1.58
N ARG A 171 1.75 -10.68 1.91
CA ARG A 171 0.88 -11.84 2.16
C ARG A 171 0.03 -11.69 3.42
N GLY A 172 0.56 -11.04 4.44
CA GLY A 172 -0.08 -10.84 5.74
C GLY A 172 -0.86 -9.52 5.80
N LYS A 173 -0.26 -8.54 6.47
CA LYS A 173 -0.92 -7.27 6.85
C LYS A 173 -1.54 -6.52 5.67
N VAL A 174 -0.84 -6.42 4.54
CA VAL A 174 -1.39 -5.73 3.35
C VAL A 174 -2.62 -6.44 2.81
N ARG A 175 -2.56 -7.77 2.67
CA ARG A 175 -3.70 -8.56 2.19
C ARG A 175 -4.90 -8.44 3.12
N LEU A 176 -4.68 -8.47 4.43
CA LEU A 176 -5.76 -8.36 5.42
C LEU A 176 -6.42 -6.99 5.36
N LEU A 177 -5.63 -5.91 5.35
CA LEU A 177 -6.17 -4.55 5.23
C LEU A 177 -7.01 -4.37 3.96
N LEU A 178 -6.58 -4.94 2.84
CA LEU A 178 -7.32 -4.86 1.57
C LEU A 178 -8.61 -5.69 1.56
N LEU A 179 -8.65 -6.81 2.27
CA LEU A 179 -9.86 -7.64 2.41
C LEU A 179 -10.92 -6.96 3.29
N ASP A 180 -10.48 -6.25 4.32
CA ASP A 180 -11.37 -5.55 5.27
C ASP A 180 -11.80 -4.17 4.76
N ALA A 181 -11.11 -3.63 3.75
CA ALA A 181 -11.46 -2.35 3.14
C ALA A 181 -12.84 -2.41 2.49
N GLN A 182 -13.80 -1.65 3.04
CA GLN A 182 -15.18 -1.59 2.56
C GLN A 182 -15.29 -1.23 1.06
N ALA A 183 -14.38 -0.40 0.56
CA ALA A 183 -14.30 -0.04 -0.85
C ALA A 183 -13.94 -1.22 -1.79
N CYS A 184 -13.34 -2.30 -1.25
CA CYS A 184 -13.05 -3.55 -1.97
C CYS A 184 -14.16 -4.61 -1.83
N GLN A 185 -15.16 -4.41 -0.98
CA GLN A 185 -16.26 -5.36 -0.75
C GLN A 185 -17.48 -5.12 -1.65
N GLN A 186 -17.49 -4.06 -2.48
CA GLN A 186 -18.66 -3.62 -3.24
C GLN A 186 -19.04 -4.46 -4.49
N ASP A 187 -18.50 -5.67 -4.66
CA ASP A 187 -18.80 -6.55 -5.81
C ASP A 187 -19.66 -7.79 -5.44
N VAL A 188 -20.46 -7.71 -4.36
CA VAL A 188 -21.47 -8.73 -4.05
C VAL A 188 -22.82 -8.07 -3.81
N SER A 189 -23.56 -7.78 -4.88
CA SER A 189 -24.99 -7.51 -4.88
C SER A 189 -25.62 -8.00 -6.17
#